data_AF-A0ABD1IPE4-F1
#
_entry.id   AF-A0ABD1IPE4-F1
#
_cell.length_a   1.000
_cell.length_b   1.000
_cell.length_c   1.000
_cell.angle_alpha   90.00
_cell.angle_beta   90.00
_cell.angle_gamma   90.00
#
_symmetry.space_group_name_H-M   'P 1'
#
loop_
_entity.id
_entity.type
_entity.pdbx_description
1 polymer ?
#
loop_
_entity_poly.entity_id
_entity_poly.type
_entity_poly.pdbx_seq_one_letter_code
_entity_poly.pdbx_strand_id
1 'polypeptide(L)'
;MMNYLFTYFKDKVDILNKVDWNGWMHTPGMPPVKPQYDTTMADACIALCQKWVKAKEEDLAGFSGADVKALSSHQVIEFLSLLLQEEPLPLAHVKRMQEVYDLNAVKNSEIRFRWLRLCVRSHWEEAVAMAMQMATEQGRMKFTRPLFREVYTWEKHRELAVQTFLETRSAMHPVTAMLVAKDLKVDQTQSTGL
;
A
#
# COMPACT_ATOMS: atom_id res chain seq x y z
N MET A 1 17.83 -26.48 11.27
CA MET A 1 17.01 -26.34 10.05
C MET A 1 17.83 -26.67 8.79
N MET A 2 18.99 -26.02 8.58
CA MET A 2 19.88 -26.31 7.42
C MET A 2 20.36 -27.78 7.39
N ASN A 3 20.74 -28.35 8.53
CA ASN A 3 21.17 -29.76 8.61
C ASN A 3 20.10 -30.76 8.11
N TYR A 4 18.82 -30.48 8.35
CA TYR A 4 17.74 -31.35 7.90
C TYR A 4 17.54 -31.25 6.38
N LEU A 5 17.63 -30.05 5.80
CA LEU A 5 17.55 -29.85 4.35
C LEU A 5 18.64 -30.64 3.61
N PHE A 6 19.90 -30.56 4.08
CA PHE A 6 21.03 -31.30 3.51
C PHE A 6 20.89 -32.81 3.69
N THR A 7 20.33 -33.26 4.82
CA THR A 7 20.08 -34.69 5.07
C THR A 7 18.97 -35.23 4.17
N TYR A 8 17.88 -34.48 4.01
CA TYR A 8 16.73 -34.86 3.18
C TYR A 8 17.11 -34.89 1.69
N PHE A 9 17.83 -33.86 1.22
CA PHE A 9 18.34 -33.76 -0.15
C PHE A 9 19.83 -34.16 -0.24
N LYS A 10 20.20 -35.26 0.42
CA LYS A 10 21.59 -35.77 0.45
C LYS A 10 22.21 -35.98 -0.94
N ASP A 11 21.38 -36.30 -1.94
CA ASP A 11 21.83 -36.54 -3.32
C ASP A 11 21.94 -35.24 -4.15
N LYS A 12 21.64 -34.07 -3.56
CA LYS A 12 21.67 -32.75 -4.21
C LYS A 12 22.57 -31.75 -3.46
N VAL A 13 23.48 -32.23 -2.64
CA VAL A 13 24.39 -31.39 -1.83
C VAL A 13 25.19 -30.43 -2.70
N ASP A 14 25.61 -30.84 -3.90
CA ASP A 14 26.33 -29.97 -4.84
C ASP A 14 25.51 -28.76 -5.32
N ILE A 15 24.18 -28.89 -5.39
CA ILE A 15 23.29 -27.77 -5.70
C ILE A 15 23.15 -26.87 -4.47
N LEU A 16 22.96 -27.46 -3.29
CA LEU A 16 22.81 -26.71 -2.03
C LEU A 16 24.07 -25.94 -1.65
N ASN A 17 25.25 -26.46 -1.98
CA ASN A 17 26.54 -25.79 -1.76
C ASN A 17 26.73 -24.53 -2.62
N LYS A 18 26.00 -24.40 -3.73
CA LYS A 18 26.02 -23.19 -4.58
C LYS A 18 25.11 -22.08 -4.05
N VAL A 19 24.23 -22.38 -3.10
CA VAL A 19 23.36 -21.38 -2.49
C VAL A 19 24.18 -20.52 -1.54
N ASP A 20 24.11 -19.20 -1.73
CA ASP A 20 24.70 -18.24 -0.79
C ASP A 20 23.87 -18.17 0.51
N TRP A 21 24.07 -19.15 1.40
CA TRP A 21 23.32 -19.25 2.66
C TRP A 21 23.51 -18.03 3.57
N ASN A 22 24.69 -17.41 3.55
CA ASN A 22 24.95 -16.23 4.36
C ASN A 22 24.22 -15.00 3.79
N GLY A 23 24.22 -14.84 2.47
CA GLY A 23 23.41 -13.85 1.76
C GLY A 23 21.92 -14.00 2.06
N TRP A 24 21.41 -15.24 2.03
CA TRP A 24 19.98 -15.51 2.28
C TRP A 24 19.54 -15.35 3.74
N MET A 25 20.37 -15.74 4.71
CA MET A 25 19.96 -15.86 6.12
C MET A 25 20.40 -14.70 7.00
N HIS A 26 21.48 -14.01 6.64
CA HIS A 26 22.18 -13.09 7.55
C HIS A 26 22.46 -11.72 6.95
N THR A 27 22.20 -11.52 5.66
CA THR A 27 22.44 -10.24 4.99
C THR A 27 21.13 -9.47 4.82
N PRO A 28 21.05 -8.18 5.18
CA PRO A 28 19.84 -7.37 4.99
C PRO A 28 19.66 -6.94 3.53
N GLY A 29 18.43 -6.59 3.16
CA GLY A 29 18.08 -6.08 1.82
C GLY A 29 17.33 -7.11 0.96
N MET A 30 17.37 -6.91 -0.36
CA MET A 30 16.78 -7.86 -1.31
C MET A 30 17.62 -9.15 -1.38
N PRO A 31 16.99 -10.33 -1.52
CA PRO A 31 17.73 -11.58 -1.65
C PRO A 31 18.73 -11.56 -2.82
N PRO A 32 19.83 -12.34 -2.72
CA PRO A 32 20.89 -12.32 -3.73
C PRO A 32 20.45 -12.88 -5.09
N VAL A 33 19.32 -13.59 -5.15
CA VAL A 33 18.77 -14.16 -6.37
C VAL A 33 17.29 -13.81 -6.46
N LYS A 34 16.88 -13.21 -7.58
CA LYS A 34 15.46 -13.03 -7.95
C LYS A 34 15.00 -14.26 -8.74
N PRO A 35 14.05 -15.06 -8.23
CA PRO A 35 13.49 -16.17 -8.99
C PRO A 35 12.81 -15.70 -10.27
N GLN A 36 12.73 -16.58 -11.26
CA GLN A 36 11.91 -16.37 -12.44
C GLN A 36 10.46 -16.71 -12.09
N TYR A 37 9.56 -15.74 -12.29
CA TYR A 37 8.13 -15.89 -12.06
C TYR A 37 7.41 -15.82 -13.39
N ASP A 38 6.35 -16.62 -13.54
CA ASP A 38 5.37 -16.38 -14.61
C ASP A 38 4.68 -15.03 -14.36
N THR A 39 4.65 -14.16 -15.37
CA THR A 39 4.08 -12.81 -15.26
C THR A 39 2.75 -12.68 -15.99
N THR A 40 2.21 -13.75 -16.56
CA THR A 40 1.04 -13.72 -17.46
C THR A 40 -0.15 -12.96 -16.85
N MET A 41 -0.40 -13.13 -15.55
CA MET A 41 -1.48 -12.42 -14.85
C MET A 41 -1.14 -10.98 -14.45
N ALA A 42 0.15 -10.66 -14.31
CA ALA A 42 0.65 -9.35 -13.93
C ALA A 42 0.83 -8.41 -15.13
N ASP A 43 1.05 -8.95 -16.34
CA ASP A 43 1.33 -8.18 -17.55
C ASP A 43 0.24 -7.13 -17.84
N ALA A 44 -1.04 -7.50 -17.67
CA ALA A 44 -2.16 -6.58 -17.83
C ALA A 44 -2.14 -5.44 -16.79
N CYS A 45 -1.78 -5.74 -15.53
CA CYS A 45 -1.67 -4.76 -14.46
C CYS A 45 -0.51 -3.78 -14.72
N ILE A 46 0.63 -4.31 -15.16
CA ILE A 46 1.83 -3.53 -15.50
C ILE A 46 1.53 -2.62 -16.69
N ALA A 47 0.91 -3.15 -17.74
CA ALA A 47 0.55 -2.38 -18.92
C ALA A 47 -0.42 -1.23 -18.57
N LEU A 48 -1.45 -1.49 -17.77
CA LEU A 48 -2.40 -0.45 -17.36
C LEU A 48 -1.75 0.59 -16.43
N CYS A 49 -0.91 0.17 -15.49
CA CYS A 49 -0.10 1.06 -14.65
C CYS A 49 0.73 2.02 -15.52
N GLN A 50 1.50 1.47 -16.46
CA GLN A 50 2.35 2.26 -17.35
C GLN A 50 1.54 3.19 -18.27
N LYS A 51 0.34 2.77 -18.71
CA LYS A 51 -0.58 3.63 -19.47
C LYS A 51 -0.99 4.86 -18.64
N TRP A 52 -1.31 4.69 -17.36
CA TRP A 52 -1.64 5.81 -16.46
C TRP A 52 -0.45 6.70 -16.12
N VAL A 53 0.71 6.12 -15.85
CA VAL A 53 1.94 6.89 -15.50
C VAL A 53 2.42 7.75 -16.67
N LYS A 54 2.31 7.25 -17.90
CA LYS A 54 2.78 7.96 -19.10
C LYS A 54 1.75 8.91 -19.70
N ALA A 55 0.49 8.81 -19.31
CA ALA A 55 -0.59 9.64 -19.84
C ALA A 55 -0.36 11.11 -19.50
N LYS A 56 -0.60 11.97 -20.47
CA LYS A 56 -0.78 13.42 -20.28
C LYS A 56 -2.26 13.73 -20.08
N GLU A 57 -2.56 14.97 -19.73
CA GLU A 57 -3.94 15.42 -19.52
C GLU A 57 -4.85 15.20 -20.75
N GLU A 58 -4.31 15.40 -21.95
CA GLU A 58 -4.99 15.14 -23.22
C GLU A 58 -5.34 13.66 -23.46
N ASP A 59 -4.56 12.73 -22.88
CA ASP A 59 -4.78 11.29 -23.02
C ASP A 59 -5.88 10.77 -22.08
N LEU A 60 -6.27 11.57 -21.06
CA LEU A 60 -7.20 11.14 -20.00
C LEU A 60 -8.59 10.76 -20.52
N ALA A 61 -9.01 11.35 -21.64
CA ALA A 61 -10.28 11.02 -22.30
C ALA A 61 -10.30 9.57 -22.84
N GLY A 62 -9.14 8.97 -23.11
CA GLY A 62 -9.01 7.62 -23.65
C GLY A 62 -9.16 6.49 -22.62
N PHE A 63 -9.31 6.81 -21.33
CA PHE A 63 -9.59 5.81 -20.28
C PHE A 63 -11.09 5.62 -20.10
N SER A 64 -11.50 4.38 -19.81
CA SER A 64 -12.89 4.02 -19.60
C SER A 64 -13.02 2.81 -18.67
N GLY A 65 -14.19 2.62 -18.05
CA GLY A 65 -14.44 1.48 -17.15
C GLY A 65 -14.12 0.09 -17.73
N ALA A 66 -14.04 -0.05 -19.06
CA ALA A 66 -13.62 -1.29 -19.71
C ALA A 66 -12.18 -1.71 -19.34
N ASP A 67 -11.29 -0.75 -19.05
CA ASP A 67 -9.87 -1.00 -18.74
C ASP A 67 -9.71 -1.89 -17.49
N VAL A 68 -10.61 -1.76 -16.50
CA VAL A 68 -10.57 -2.53 -15.24
C VAL A 68 -11.63 -3.63 -15.16
N LYS A 69 -12.65 -3.61 -16.03
CA LYS A 69 -13.77 -4.55 -15.98
C LYS A 69 -13.36 -6.01 -16.21
N ALA A 70 -12.31 -6.23 -17.00
CA ALA A 70 -11.75 -7.56 -17.25
C ALA A 70 -10.77 -8.03 -16.17
N LEU A 71 -10.35 -7.14 -15.27
CA LEU A 71 -9.39 -7.47 -14.22
C LEU A 71 -10.08 -8.13 -13.03
N SER A 72 -9.49 -9.20 -12.52
CA SER A 72 -9.88 -9.76 -11.23
C SER A 72 -9.58 -8.79 -10.08
N SER A 73 -10.17 -9.02 -8.91
CA SER A 73 -9.86 -8.22 -7.70
C SER A 73 -8.37 -8.23 -7.35
N HIS A 74 -7.69 -9.37 -7.50
CA HIS A 74 -6.24 -9.48 -7.29
C HIS A 74 -5.45 -8.62 -8.27
N GLN A 75 -5.87 -8.56 -9.54
CA GLN A 75 -5.23 -7.73 -10.55
C GLN A 75 -5.48 -6.23 -10.32
N VAL A 76 -6.67 -5.83 -9.86
CA VAL A 76 -6.93 -4.44 -9.45
C VAL A 76 -6.07 -4.06 -8.24
N ILE A 77 -5.93 -4.97 -7.26
CA ILE A 77 -5.02 -4.78 -6.12
C ILE A 77 -3.58 -4.60 -6.60
N GLU A 78 -3.12 -5.43 -7.54
CA GLU A 78 -1.75 -5.34 -8.08
C GLU A 78 -1.55 -4.05 -8.89
N PHE A 79 -2.47 -3.70 -9.78
CA PHE A 79 -2.46 -2.45 -10.53
C PHE A 79 -2.32 -1.22 -9.61
N LEU A 80 -3.12 -1.12 -8.55
CA LEU A 80 -3.01 -0.03 -7.58
C LEU A 80 -1.72 -0.12 -6.75
N SER A 81 -1.19 -1.33 -6.51
CA SER A 81 0.10 -1.53 -5.83
C SER A 81 1.27 -1.04 -6.67
N LEU A 82 1.20 -1.24 -7.99
CA LEU A 82 2.21 -0.75 -8.94
C LEU A 82 2.16 0.78 -9.01
N LEU A 83 0.97 1.39 -9.12
CA LEU A 83 0.85 2.85 -9.10
C LEU A 83 1.38 3.48 -7.81
N LEU A 84 1.22 2.81 -6.66
CA LEU A 84 1.79 3.26 -5.39
C LEU A 84 3.32 3.13 -5.32
N GLN A 85 3.98 2.43 -6.24
CA GLN A 85 5.45 2.38 -6.31
C GLN A 85 6.04 3.50 -7.15
N GLU A 86 5.20 4.15 -7.96
CA GLU A 86 5.59 5.27 -8.81
C GLU A 86 5.55 6.60 -8.04
N GLU A 87 6.05 7.66 -8.68
CA GLU A 87 5.87 9.03 -8.20
C GLU A 87 4.38 9.38 -8.10
N PRO A 88 3.98 10.27 -7.17
CA PRO A 88 2.59 10.68 -7.03
C PRO A 88 2.00 11.15 -8.37
N LEU A 89 0.87 10.55 -8.76
CA LEU A 89 0.18 10.96 -9.99
C LEU A 89 -0.37 12.39 -9.85
N PRO A 90 -0.52 13.13 -10.96
CA PRO A 90 -1.23 14.40 -10.93
C PRO A 90 -2.66 14.25 -10.43
N LEU A 91 -3.18 15.28 -9.75
CA LEU A 91 -4.55 15.29 -9.23
C LEU A 91 -5.60 15.01 -10.32
N ALA A 92 -5.40 15.54 -11.53
CA ALA A 92 -6.28 15.32 -12.68
C ALA A 92 -6.41 13.83 -13.03
N HIS A 93 -5.31 13.07 -12.97
CA HIS A 93 -5.30 11.63 -13.27
C HIS A 93 -6.12 10.84 -12.25
N VAL A 94 -5.93 11.12 -10.96
CA VAL A 94 -6.69 10.42 -9.91
C VAL A 94 -8.17 10.78 -9.97
N LYS A 95 -8.52 12.05 -10.23
CA LYS A 95 -9.92 12.45 -10.44
C LYS A 95 -10.54 11.74 -11.64
N ARG A 96 -9.81 11.65 -12.76
CA ARG A 96 -10.26 10.88 -13.94
C ARG A 96 -10.43 9.40 -13.59
N MET A 97 -9.49 8.82 -12.85
CA MET A 97 -9.55 7.43 -12.41
C MET A 97 -10.81 7.14 -11.57
N GLN A 98 -11.18 8.06 -10.66
CA GLN A 98 -12.45 7.97 -9.96
C GLN A 98 -13.64 8.00 -10.93
N GLU A 99 -13.65 8.96 -11.85
CA GLU A 99 -14.75 9.14 -12.81
C GLU A 99 -14.98 7.89 -13.66
N VAL A 100 -13.92 7.23 -14.13
CA VAL A 100 -14.04 6.10 -15.06
C VAL A 100 -14.14 4.74 -14.38
N TYR A 101 -13.59 4.58 -13.17
CA TYR A 101 -13.53 3.28 -12.47
C TYR A 101 -14.37 3.20 -11.20
N ASP A 102 -14.87 4.32 -10.70
CA ASP A 102 -15.68 4.43 -9.47
C ASP A 102 -15.07 3.68 -8.26
N LEU A 103 -13.77 3.89 -8.02
CA LEU A 103 -13.03 3.18 -6.99
C LEU A 103 -13.48 3.53 -5.55
N ASN A 104 -14.09 4.71 -5.35
CA ASN A 104 -14.71 5.09 -4.06
C ASN A 104 -15.86 4.15 -3.65
N ALA A 105 -16.59 3.58 -4.61
CA ALA A 105 -17.69 2.66 -4.34
C ALA A 105 -17.22 1.24 -3.95
N VAL A 106 -15.94 0.92 -4.13
CA VAL A 106 -15.40 -0.42 -3.90
C VAL A 106 -15.28 -0.71 -2.40
N LYS A 107 -15.98 -1.76 -1.95
CA LYS A 107 -15.98 -2.22 -0.54
C LYS A 107 -14.80 -3.12 -0.17
N ASN A 108 -14.09 -3.67 -1.16
CA ASN A 108 -12.92 -4.50 -0.89
C ASN A 108 -11.84 -3.68 -0.19
N SER A 109 -11.48 -4.06 1.04
CA SER A 109 -10.56 -3.28 1.87
C SER A 109 -9.15 -3.19 1.29
N GLU A 110 -8.66 -4.21 0.56
CA GLU A 110 -7.34 -4.17 -0.07
C GLU A 110 -7.27 -3.19 -1.25
N ILE A 111 -8.38 -3.06 -2.00
CA ILE A 111 -8.52 -2.08 -3.09
C ILE A 111 -8.71 -0.68 -2.51
N ARG A 112 -9.72 -0.50 -1.64
CA ARG A 112 -10.05 0.79 -1.00
C ARG A 112 -8.84 1.38 -0.29
N PHE A 113 -8.07 0.57 0.43
CA PHE A 113 -6.85 1.02 1.11
C PHE A 113 -5.83 1.62 0.14
N ARG A 114 -5.51 0.93 -0.96
CA ARG A 114 -4.50 1.39 -1.92
C ARG A 114 -4.97 2.61 -2.68
N TRP A 115 -6.25 2.60 -3.06
CA TRP A 115 -6.90 3.72 -3.70
C TRP A 115 -6.82 4.99 -2.85
N LEU A 116 -7.25 4.94 -1.58
CA LEU A 116 -7.21 6.10 -0.70
C LEU A 116 -5.78 6.60 -0.45
N ARG A 117 -4.79 5.70 -0.34
CA ARG A 117 -3.38 6.11 -0.29
C ARG A 117 -2.94 6.86 -1.55
N LEU A 118 -3.33 6.37 -2.74
CA LEU A 118 -3.01 7.00 -4.01
C LEU A 118 -3.63 8.40 -4.08
N CYS A 119 -4.89 8.55 -3.66
CA CYS A 119 -5.60 9.83 -3.62
C CYS A 119 -4.93 10.84 -2.69
N VAL A 120 -4.59 10.44 -1.46
CA VAL A 120 -3.93 11.30 -0.49
C VAL A 120 -2.54 11.72 -0.97
N ARG A 121 -1.75 10.78 -1.52
CA ARG A 121 -0.44 11.10 -2.11
C ARG A 121 -0.52 12.07 -3.28
N SER A 122 -1.62 12.03 -4.03
CA SER A 122 -1.88 12.92 -5.16
C SER A 122 -2.57 14.23 -4.74
N HIS A 123 -2.60 14.51 -3.43
CA HIS A 123 -3.19 15.69 -2.81
C HIS A 123 -4.67 15.93 -3.18
N TRP A 124 -5.47 14.86 -3.24
CA TRP A 124 -6.92 15.00 -3.39
C TRP A 124 -7.60 15.16 -2.03
N GLU A 125 -8.01 16.39 -1.70
CA GLU A 125 -8.52 16.76 -0.38
C GLU A 125 -9.77 15.99 0.05
N GLU A 126 -10.71 15.74 -0.86
CA GLU A 126 -11.95 15.01 -0.58
C GLU A 126 -11.66 13.57 -0.11
N ALA A 127 -10.53 12.99 -0.51
CA ALA A 127 -10.13 11.66 -0.09
C ALA A 127 -9.58 11.59 1.34
N VAL A 128 -9.19 12.72 1.94
CA VAL A 128 -8.64 12.76 3.31
C VAL A 128 -9.67 12.28 4.32
N ALA A 129 -10.92 12.76 4.21
CA ALA A 129 -12.00 12.32 5.09
C ALA A 129 -12.26 10.82 4.96
N MET A 130 -12.28 10.29 3.72
CA MET A 130 -12.46 8.86 3.46
C MET A 130 -11.29 8.02 3.99
N ALA A 131 -10.06 8.52 3.86
CA ALA A 131 -8.85 7.87 4.38
C ALA A 131 -8.86 7.81 5.92
N MET A 132 -9.21 8.91 6.59
CA MET A 132 -9.31 8.96 8.05
C MET A 132 -10.46 8.10 8.56
N GLN A 133 -11.61 8.09 7.90
CA GLN A 133 -12.71 7.18 8.22
C GLN A 133 -12.24 5.71 8.13
N MET A 134 -11.60 5.31 7.04
CA MET A 134 -11.09 3.94 6.90
C MET A 134 -10.03 3.61 7.96
N ALA A 135 -9.21 4.58 8.36
CA ALA A 135 -8.18 4.39 9.38
C ALA A 135 -8.76 4.15 10.78
N THR A 136 -9.96 4.67 11.07
CA THR A 136 -10.59 4.63 12.40
C THR A 136 -11.77 3.67 12.52
N GLU A 137 -12.48 3.35 11.44
CA GLU A 137 -13.63 2.42 11.45
C GLU A 137 -13.20 0.94 11.58
N GLN A 138 -11.90 0.65 11.40
CA GLN A 138 -11.30 -0.68 11.61
C GLN A 138 -9.90 -0.55 12.24
N GLY A 139 -9.40 -1.64 12.84
CA GLY A 139 -8.14 -1.63 13.62
C GLY A 139 -6.95 -2.39 13.01
N ARG A 140 -7.04 -2.90 11.77
CA ARG A 140 -5.97 -3.69 11.16
C ARG A 140 -4.79 -2.78 10.82
N MET A 141 -3.68 -2.95 11.54
CA MET A 141 -2.48 -2.10 11.40
C MET A 141 -1.92 -2.01 9.98
N LYS A 142 -2.15 -3.03 9.12
CA LYS A 142 -1.81 -2.99 7.69
C LYS A 142 -2.44 -1.80 6.96
N PHE A 143 -3.63 -1.38 7.36
CA PHE A 143 -4.38 -0.27 6.76
C PHE A 143 -4.26 1.01 7.59
N THR A 144 -4.53 0.91 8.89
CA THR A 144 -4.57 2.06 9.81
C THR A 144 -3.25 2.83 9.84
N ARG A 145 -2.11 2.14 10.06
CA ARG A 145 -0.81 2.82 10.22
C ARG A 145 -0.38 3.56 8.95
N PRO A 146 -0.42 2.96 7.74
CA PRO A 146 -0.07 3.70 6.53
C PRO A 146 -1.04 4.85 6.24
N LEU A 147 -2.36 4.70 6.43
CA LEU A 147 -3.31 5.80 6.15
C LEU A 147 -3.06 7.02 7.05
N PHE A 148 -2.84 6.81 8.35
CA PHE A 148 -2.44 7.90 9.26
C PHE A 148 -1.14 8.56 8.80
N ARG A 149 -0.13 7.78 8.39
CA ARG A 149 1.14 8.32 7.90
C ARG A 149 1.00 9.14 6.62
N GLU A 150 0.22 8.68 5.64
CA GLU A 150 0.00 9.41 4.39
C GLU A 150 -0.61 10.79 4.66
N VAL A 151 -1.68 10.86 5.46
CA VAL A 151 -2.33 12.13 5.79
C VAL A 151 -1.41 13.02 6.64
N TYR A 152 -0.65 12.43 7.57
CA TYR A 152 0.29 13.18 8.42
C TYR A 152 1.45 13.82 7.64
N THR A 153 1.97 13.12 6.63
CA THR A 153 3.05 13.64 5.77
C THR A 153 2.58 14.85 4.96
N TRP A 154 1.29 14.91 4.59
CA TRP A 154 0.72 16.08 3.94
C TRP A 154 0.53 17.23 4.95
N GLU A 155 1.40 18.23 4.87
CA GLU A 155 1.47 19.34 5.82
C GLU A 155 0.12 19.99 6.14
N LYS A 156 -0.71 20.23 5.12
CA LYS A 156 -2.05 20.81 5.26
C LYS A 156 -3.00 19.99 6.15
N HIS A 157 -2.87 18.66 6.16
CA HIS A 157 -3.77 17.77 6.91
C HIS A 157 -3.07 17.07 8.09
N ARG A 158 -1.85 17.49 8.43
CA ARG A 158 -1.08 16.91 9.52
C ARG A 158 -1.79 16.99 10.86
N GLU A 159 -2.30 18.17 11.20
CA GLU A 159 -3.02 18.42 12.45
C GLU A 159 -4.29 17.58 12.52
N LEU A 160 -5.02 17.45 11.41
CA LEU A 160 -6.22 16.60 11.32
C LEU A 160 -5.88 15.13 11.63
N ALA A 161 -4.78 14.59 11.09
CA ALA A 161 -4.36 13.21 11.39
C ALA A 161 -4.04 13.03 12.88
N VAL A 162 -3.36 14.00 13.51
CA VAL A 162 -3.05 13.97 14.94
C VAL A 162 -4.31 14.06 15.80
N GLN A 163 -5.20 15.01 15.49
CA GLN A 163 -6.46 15.18 16.20
C GLN A 163 -7.33 13.91 16.12
N THR A 164 -7.52 13.38 14.91
CA THR A 164 -8.28 12.13 14.68
C THR A 164 -7.70 10.97 15.47
N PHE A 165 -6.36 10.86 15.54
CA PHE A 165 -5.71 9.84 16.35
C PHE A 165 -6.00 10.03 17.85
N LEU A 166 -5.85 11.24 18.38
CA LEU A 166 -6.08 11.52 19.81
C LEU A 166 -7.52 11.22 20.23
N GLU A 167 -8.51 11.60 19.41
CA GLU A 167 -9.93 11.34 19.66
C GLU A 167 -10.27 9.84 19.67
N THR A 168 -9.57 9.04 18.86
CA THR A 168 -9.83 7.60 18.72
C THR A 168 -8.89 6.71 19.55
N ARG A 169 -7.83 7.29 20.13
CA ARG A 169 -6.73 6.57 20.81
C ARG A 169 -7.21 5.63 21.90
N SER A 170 -8.18 6.04 22.71
CA SER A 170 -8.70 5.26 23.84
C SER A 170 -9.47 4.02 23.41
N ALA A 171 -10.06 4.02 22.21
CA ALA A 171 -10.80 2.90 21.65
C ALA A 171 -9.93 1.96 20.80
N MET A 172 -8.69 2.34 20.50
CA MET A 172 -7.76 1.52 19.72
C MET A 172 -7.17 0.37 20.54
N HIS A 173 -6.83 -0.72 19.86
CA HIS A 173 -6.00 -1.77 20.46
C HIS A 173 -4.66 -1.18 20.95
N PRO A 174 -4.16 -1.52 22.17
CA PRO A 174 -3.01 -0.85 22.79
C PRO A 174 -1.75 -0.82 21.92
N VAL A 175 -1.46 -1.91 21.21
CA VAL A 175 -0.32 -1.99 20.28
C VAL A 175 -0.50 -1.07 19.07
N THR A 176 -1.72 -0.98 18.53
CA THR A 176 -2.03 -0.09 17.41
C THR A 176 -1.87 1.36 17.85
N ALA A 177 -2.44 1.74 19.01
CA ALA A 177 -2.31 3.09 19.56
C ALA A 177 -0.83 3.48 19.78
N MET A 178 -0.04 2.58 20.36
CA MET A 178 1.39 2.81 20.60
C MET A 178 2.17 3.05 19.30
N LEU A 179 1.91 2.23 18.27
CA LEU A 179 2.64 2.32 16.99
C LEU A 179 2.19 3.53 16.15
N VAL A 180 0.89 3.85 16.15
CA VAL A 180 0.39 5.06 15.46
C VAL A 180 0.91 6.33 16.15
N ALA A 181 0.94 6.39 17.49
CA ALA A 181 1.53 7.52 18.21
C ALA A 181 3.00 7.76 17.80
N LYS A 182 3.79 6.69 17.70
CA LYS A 182 5.18 6.76 17.22
C LYS A 182 5.26 7.25 15.77
N ASP A 183 4.42 6.72 14.89
CA ASP A 183 4.37 7.12 13.47
C ASP A 183 4.02 8.62 13.32
N LEU A 184 3.14 9.15 14.18
CA LEU A 184 2.68 10.54 14.19
C LEU A 184 3.53 11.48 15.05
N LYS A 185 4.59 10.98 15.69
CA LYS A 185 5.46 11.72 16.62
C LYS A 185 4.68 12.40 17.76
N VAL A 186 3.66 11.72 18.27
CA VAL A 186 2.86 12.14 19.43
C VAL A 186 3.39 11.43 20.68
N ASP A 187 3.74 12.20 21.72
CA ASP A 187 4.28 11.63 22.95
C ASP A 187 3.25 10.75 23.68
N GLN A 188 3.72 9.60 24.18
CA GLN A 188 2.87 8.66 24.90
C GLN A 188 2.32 9.23 26.21
N THR A 189 2.98 10.25 26.77
CA THR A 189 2.65 10.93 28.03
C THR A 189 1.48 11.91 27.93
N GLN A 190 1.01 12.27 26.73
CA GLN A 190 -0.26 13.00 26.56
C GLN A 190 -1.49 12.08 26.71
N SER A 191 -1.45 11.15 27.67
CA SER A 191 -2.63 10.39 28.08
C SER A 191 -3.38 11.22 29.11
N THR A 192 -4.40 11.93 28.64
CA THR A 192 -5.65 12.25 29.35
C THR A 192 -5.53 12.35 30.87
N GLY A 193 -5.37 13.58 31.37
CA GLY A 193 -5.91 13.92 32.67
C GLY A 193 -7.43 13.70 32.64
N LEU A 194 -7.86 12.68 33.35
CA LEU A 194 -9.17 12.57 33.97
C LEU A 194 -8.92 12.45 35.48
#